data_AF-A0A0Q8D874-F1
#
_entry.id   AF-A0A0Q8D874-F1
#
_cell.length_a   1.000
_cell.length_b   1.000
_cell.length_c   1.000
_cell.angle_alpha   90.00
_cell.angle_beta   90.00
_cell.angle_gamma   90.00
#
_symmetry.space_group_name_H-M   'P 1'
#
loop_
_entity.id
_entity.type
_entity.pdbx_description
1 polymer ?
#
loop_
_entity_poly.entity_id
_entity_poly.type
_entity_poly.pdbx_seq_one_letter_code
_entity_poly.pdbx_strand_id
1 'polypeptide(L)'
;MSTVDLSALPAPPVLEDLDFEQAYAEDLAAFRLYMGDNWTAELESDPVVKLLELGVYRRIQNRARVNDGAKALLLAYAIDGDLDQLAGNVRLKRLVIQEENLNTVPPTPRVMESNDALRERVQLVYEGLTTAGPRNSYILHARNASALVADATAESPSPAEVVVTVLHLQGNGVAEQPLLDVVMKYLSDDDIRPVGDRLTVRSAEVIEYRIDAVLHMAGTGSENEAILAAAEQRLAAWVNPRRRLGVEVPRSAIDAQLHISGVGRVDLPNWQDIKPTKYQAAYCVGFTVKQGGAP
;
A
#
# COMPACT_ATOMS: atom_id res chain seq x y z
N MET A 1 -15.83 -5.09 -1.21
CA MET A 1 -15.64 -3.84 -0.43
C MET A 1 -14.72 -2.95 -1.23
N SER A 2 -14.92 -1.63 -1.25
CA SER A 2 -14.14 -0.74 -2.09
C SER A 2 -12.67 -0.79 -1.70
N THR A 3 -11.86 -1.39 -2.58
CA THR A 3 -10.40 -1.43 -2.58
C THR A 3 -9.83 -0.05 -2.89
N VAL A 4 -10.34 1.00 -2.25
CA VAL A 4 -9.81 2.35 -2.43
C VAL A 4 -8.60 2.45 -1.53
N ASP A 5 -7.44 2.35 -2.16
CA ASP A 5 -6.20 2.77 -1.53
C ASP A 5 -6.32 4.28 -1.23
N LEU A 6 -6.53 4.61 0.04
CA LEU A 6 -6.67 6.00 0.47
C LEU A 6 -5.40 6.82 0.15
N SER A 7 -4.24 6.18 0.04
CA SER A 7 -3.00 6.87 -0.30
C SER A 7 -2.97 7.35 -1.77
N ALA A 8 -3.81 6.77 -2.62
CA ALA A 8 -3.96 7.18 -4.02
C ALA A 8 -4.94 8.34 -4.23
N LEU A 9 -5.58 8.84 -3.16
CA LEU A 9 -6.45 10.02 -3.23
C LEU A 9 -5.63 11.30 -3.43
N PRO A 10 -6.18 12.31 -4.11
CA PRO A 10 -5.51 13.60 -4.24
C PRO A 10 -5.25 14.22 -2.87
N ALA A 11 -4.11 14.88 -2.76
CA ALA A 11 -3.72 15.64 -1.57
C ALA A 11 -4.84 16.62 -1.17
N PRO A 12 -5.24 16.66 0.11
CA PRO A 12 -6.23 17.63 0.57
C PRO A 12 -5.65 19.05 0.54
N PRO A 13 -6.49 20.09 0.40
CA PRO A 13 -6.05 21.49 0.31
C PRO A 13 -5.28 22.02 1.53
N VAL A 14 -5.32 21.32 2.67
CA VAL A 14 -4.50 21.65 3.84
C VAL A 14 -3.00 21.46 3.58
N LEU A 15 -2.65 20.67 2.56
CA LEU A 15 -1.27 20.52 2.10
C LEU A 15 -0.99 21.62 1.08
N GLU A 16 -0.18 22.59 1.47
CA GLU A 16 0.21 23.70 0.60
C GLU A 16 1.24 23.23 -0.44
N ASP A 17 1.07 23.62 -1.70
CA ASP A 17 2.12 23.50 -2.70
C ASP A 17 3.25 24.49 -2.36
N LEU A 18 4.49 23.98 -2.37
CA LEU A 18 5.66 24.75 -1.98
C LEU A 18 6.47 25.12 -3.21
N ASP A 19 6.41 26.40 -3.57
CA ASP A 19 7.21 26.98 -4.65
C ASP A 19 8.10 28.10 -4.07
N PHE A 20 9.42 27.87 -4.14
CA PHE A 20 10.41 28.83 -3.67
C PHE A 20 10.39 30.12 -4.48
N GLU A 21 10.31 30.02 -5.81
CA GLU A 21 10.38 31.18 -6.71
C GLU A 21 9.16 32.06 -6.55
N GLN A 22 7.97 31.43 -6.44
CA GLN A 22 6.75 32.16 -6.15
C GLN A 22 6.83 32.89 -4.80
N ALA A 23 7.25 32.19 -3.74
CA ALA A 23 7.37 32.80 -2.41
C ALA A 23 8.43 33.91 -2.35
N TYR A 24 9.53 33.76 -3.10
CA TYR A 24 10.56 34.79 -3.22
C TYR A 24 10.05 36.02 -3.97
N ALA A 25 9.30 35.84 -5.06
CA ALA A 25 8.70 36.95 -5.79
C ALA A 25 7.70 37.73 -4.91
N GLU A 26 6.90 37.05 -4.08
CA GLU A 26 6.01 37.66 -3.10
C GLU A 26 6.77 38.51 -2.07
N ASP A 27 7.80 37.93 -1.44
CA ASP A 27 8.59 38.61 -0.40
C ASP A 27 9.40 39.78 -0.98
N LEU A 28 9.94 39.64 -2.19
CA LEU A 28 10.64 40.70 -2.91
C LEU A 28 9.69 41.86 -3.25
N ALA A 29 8.48 41.56 -3.73
CA ALA A 29 7.47 42.58 -4.01
C ALA A 29 7.07 43.34 -2.75
N ALA A 30 6.86 42.62 -1.63
CA ALA A 30 6.57 43.24 -0.33
C ALA A 30 7.75 44.10 0.16
N PHE A 31 8.98 43.63 0.05
CA PHE A 31 10.17 44.38 0.45
C PHE A 31 10.33 45.68 -0.36
N ARG A 32 10.17 45.60 -1.69
CA ARG A 32 10.19 46.79 -2.57
C ARG A 32 9.11 47.80 -2.19
N LEU A 33 7.90 47.33 -1.86
CA LEU A 33 6.82 48.19 -1.41
C LEU A 33 7.17 48.96 -0.13
N TYR A 34 7.82 48.30 0.85
CA TYR A 34 8.22 48.95 2.10
C TYR A 34 9.41 49.91 1.94
N MET A 35 10.34 49.59 1.05
CA MET A 35 11.53 50.44 0.83
C MET A 35 11.23 51.64 -0.08
N GLY A 36 10.27 51.52 -1.01
CA GLY A 36 10.03 52.53 -2.04
C GLY A 36 11.31 52.82 -2.84
N ASP A 37 11.60 54.10 -3.06
CA ASP A 37 12.78 54.54 -3.82
C ASP A 37 14.12 54.33 -3.06
N ASN A 38 14.09 53.91 -1.79
CA ASN A 38 15.30 53.71 -1.00
C ASN A 38 16.04 52.40 -1.33
N TRP A 39 15.45 51.51 -2.12
CA TRP A 39 16.10 50.29 -2.58
C TRP A 39 15.63 49.91 -3.98
N THR A 40 16.55 49.97 -4.95
CA THR A 40 16.28 49.76 -6.37
C THR A 40 17.18 48.68 -6.99
N ALA A 41 17.82 47.85 -6.16
CA ALA A 41 18.75 46.85 -6.67
C ALA A 41 18.02 45.75 -7.45
N GLU A 42 18.55 45.44 -8.63
CA GLU A 42 18.08 44.34 -9.49
C GLU A 42 19.07 43.16 -9.53
N LEU A 43 20.27 43.34 -8.99
CA LEU A 43 21.35 42.36 -9.04
C LEU A 43 21.24 41.35 -7.88
N GLU A 44 21.42 40.07 -8.19
CA GLU A 44 21.50 38.98 -7.20
C GLU A 44 22.69 39.11 -6.23
N SER A 45 23.68 39.93 -6.57
CA SER A 45 24.84 40.19 -5.72
C SER A 45 24.56 41.13 -4.54
N ASP A 46 23.37 41.75 -4.48
CA ASP A 46 22.98 42.57 -3.34
C ASP A 46 22.83 41.68 -2.07
N PRO A 47 23.48 42.01 -0.95
CA PRO A 47 23.36 41.24 0.29
C PRO A 47 21.91 41.13 0.80
N VAL A 48 21.04 42.09 0.50
CA VAL A 48 19.61 42.05 0.85
C VAL A 48 18.91 40.91 0.11
N VAL A 49 19.23 40.67 -1.16
CA VAL A 49 18.68 39.54 -1.93
C VAL A 49 19.01 38.22 -1.24
N LYS A 50 20.24 38.06 -0.76
CA LYS A 50 20.65 36.84 -0.02
C LYS A 50 19.93 36.69 1.33
N LEU A 51 19.61 37.79 2.01
CA LEU A 51 18.78 37.73 3.22
C LEU A 51 17.33 37.36 2.91
N LEU A 52 16.76 37.86 1.81
CA LEU A 52 15.42 37.49 1.36
C LEU A 52 15.35 36.00 0.97
N GLU A 53 16.31 35.51 0.18
CA GLU A 53 16.43 34.09 -0.18
C GLU A 53 16.48 33.20 1.09
N LEU A 54 17.28 33.57 2.09
CA LEU A 54 17.36 32.85 3.36
C LEU A 54 16.03 32.89 4.14
N GLY A 55 15.33 34.03 4.12
CA GLY A 55 14.02 34.18 4.73
C GLY A 55 12.97 33.26 4.10
N VAL A 56 12.92 33.26 2.76
CA VAL A 56 12.01 32.41 1.98
C VAL A 56 12.33 30.94 2.18
N TYR A 57 13.61 30.56 2.18
CA TYR A 57 14.03 29.19 2.44
C TYR A 57 13.51 28.70 3.80
N ARG A 58 13.64 29.51 4.87
CA ARG A 58 13.10 29.20 6.19
C ARG A 58 11.57 29.15 6.21
N ARG A 59 10.89 30.03 5.46
CA ARG A 59 9.42 30.04 5.32
C ARG A 59 8.93 28.75 4.66
N ILE A 60 9.56 28.33 3.56
CA ILE A 60 9.27 27.08 2.86
C ILE A 60 9.51 25.87 3.78
N GLN A 61 10.63 25.81 4.49
CA GLN A 61 10.88 24.73 5.45
C GLN A 61 9.82 24.67 6.56
N ASN A 62 9.38 25.81 7.08
CA ASN A 62 8.33 25.84 8.09
C ASN A 62 6.99 25.36 7.53
N ARG A 63 6.62 25.75 6.30
CA ARG A 63 5.42 25.25 5.62
C ARG A 63 5.50 23.76 5.32
N ALA A 64 6.65 23.26 4.88
CA ALA A 64 6.90 21.82 4.71
C ALA A 64 6.68 21.06 6.02
N ARG A 65 7.22 21.57 7.14
CA ARG A 65 7.01 20.99 8.47
C ARG A 65 5.53 20.97 8.87
N VAL A 66 4.76 22.00 8.53
CA VAL A 66 3.31 22.05 8.77
C VAL A 66 2.58 21.02 7.90
N ASN A 67 2.92 20.90 6.61
CA ASN A 67 2.37 19.89 5.72
C ASN A 67 2.64 18.47 6.24
N ASP A 68 3.87 18.20 6.70
CA ASP A 68 4.21 16.89 7.26
C ASP A 68 3.46 16.62 8.57
N GLY A 69 3.32 17.62 9.44
CA GLY A 69 2.47 17.53 10.62
C GLY A 69 0.98 17.28 10.29
N ALA A 70 0.45 17.88 9.23
CA ALA A 70 -0.91 17.63 8.76
C ALA A 70 -1.07 16.20 8.20
N LYS A 71 -0.10 15.73 7.41
CA LYS A 71 -0.08 14.35 6.88
C LYS A 71 -0.09 13.31 7.99
N ALA A 72 0.68 13.52 9.06
CA ALA A 72 0.73 12.63 10.22
C ALA A 72 -0.64 12.40 10.88
N LEU A 73 -1.57 13.35 10.78
CA LEU A 73 -2.92 13.26 11.34
C LEU A 73 -3.94 12.61 10.40
N LEU A 74 -3.57 12.40 9.13
CA LEU A 74 -4.44 11.85 8.11
C LEU A 74 -4.13 10.37 7.89
N LEU A 75 -5.12 9.49 8.10
CA LEU A 75 -4.95 8.04 7.96
C LEU A 75 -4.33 7.63 6.61
N ALA A 76 -4.61 8.37 5.54
CA ALA A 76 -4.07 8.13 4.21
C ALA A 76 -2.54 8.32 4.11
N TYR A 77 -1.97 9.25 4.89
CA TYR A 77 -0.57 9.65 4.80
C TYR A 77 0.27 9.28 6.02
N ALA A 78 -0.36 9.06 7.17
CA ALA A 78 0.33 8.69 8.39
C ALA A 78 1.14 7.39 8.21
N ILE A 79 2.36 7.41 8.74
CA ILE A 79 3.31 6.29 8.70
C ILE A 79 3.86 6.04 10.11
N ASP A 80 4.31 4.80 10.34
CA ASP A 80 5.05 4.39 11.53
C ASP A 80 4.38 4.85 12.83
N GLY A 81 5.10 5.61 13.67
CA GLY A 81 4.62 6.06 14.97
C GLY A 81 3.35 6.92 14.91
N ASP A 82 3.19 7.74 13.87
CA ASP A 82 1.98 8.56 13.70
C ASP A 82 0.77 7.68 13.39
N LEU A 83 0.95 6.66 12.55
CA LEU A 83 -0.10 5.68 12.26
C LEU A 83 -0.42 4.84 13.50
N ASP A 84 0.57 4.53 14.33
CA ASP A 84 0.36 3.80 15.59
C ASP A 84 -0.49 4.62 16.58
N GLN A 85 -0.32 5.95 16.63
CA GLN A 85 -1.19 6.82 17.43
C GLN A 85 -2.62 6.85 16.90
N LEU A 86 -2.80 6.94 15.58
CA LEU A 86 -4.12 6.87 14.96
C LEU A 86 -4.81 5.51 15.20
N ALA A 87 -4.05 4.41 15.14
CA ALA A 87 -4.55 3.09 15.50
C ALA A 87 -4.96 3.01 16.98
N GLY A 88 -4.19 3.64 17.87
CA GLY A 88 -4.49 3.74 19.30
C GLY A 88 -5.84 4.41 19.59
N ASN A 89 -6.22 5.43 18.82
CA ASN A 89 -7.53 6.10 18.95
C ASN A 89 -8.72 5.15 18.77
N VAL A 90 -8.53 4.10 17.98
CA VAL A 90 -9.53 3.06 17.70
C VAL A 90 -9.22 1.74 18.41
N ARG A 91 -8.39 1.78 19.46
CA ARG A 91 -7.99 0.63 20.29
C ARG A 91 -7.30 -0.49 19.52
N LEU A 92 -6.69 -0.17 18.38
CA LEU A 92 -5.83 -1.09 17.66
C LEU A 92 -4.36 -0.84 18.00
N LYS A 93 -3.57 -1.90 17.84
CA LYS A 93 -2.11 -1.85 17.92
C LYS A 93 -1.52 -2.59 16.74
N ARG A 94 -0.33 -2.16 16.33
CA ARG A 94 0.48 -2.87 15.33
C ARG A 94 0.81 -4.28 15.84
N LEU A 95 0.56 -5.27 14.99
CA LEU A 95 0.80 -6.66 15.37
C LEU A 95 2.27 -7.06 15.10
N VAL A 96 2.74 -8.04 15.88
CA VAL A 96 4.07 -8.61 15.72
C VAL A 96 3.98 -9.82 14.80
N ILE A 97 4.79 -9.85 13.74
CA ILE A 97 4.92 -10.99 12.83
C ILE A 97 5.92 -12.00 13.40
N GLN A 98 7.04 -11.49 13.91
CA GLN A 98 8.14 -12.28 14.46
C GLN A 98 8.71 -11.54 15.66
N GLU A 99 8.78 -12.22 16.80
CA GLU A 99 9.43 -11.68 18.00
C GLU A 99 10.95 -11.66 17.84
N GLU A 100 11.59 -10.74 18.55
CA GLU A 100 13.05 -10.71 18.64
C GLU A 100 13.55 -11.98 19.35
N ASN A 101 14.62 -12.57 18.81
CA ASN A 101 15.33 -13.66 19.47
C ASN A 101 16.83 -13.35 19.51
N LEU A 102 17.30 -12.96 20.70
CA LEU A 102 18.72 -12.67 20.95
C LEU A 102 19.59 -13.93 21.10
N ASN A 103 18.98 -15.12 21.15
CA ASN A 103 19.71 -16.39 21.31
C ASN A 103 20.17 -16.99 19.98
N THR A 104 19.71 -16.48 18.83
CA THR A 104 20.18 -16.88 17.51
C THR A 104 21.43 -16.09 17.10
N VAL A 105 22.27 -16.66 16.22
CA VAL A 105 23.48 -16.00 15.71
C VAL A 105 23.44 -15.99 14.17
N PRO A 106 23.32 -14.81 13.53
CA PRO A 106 23.06 -13.50 14.13
C PRO A 106 21.69 -13.43 14.82
N PRO A 107 21.48 -12.49 15.78
CA PRO A 107 20.19 -12.29 16.43
C PRO A 107 19.07 -12.08 15.43
N THR A 108 17.94 -12.75 15.65
CA THR A 108 16.75 -12.63 14.82
C THR A 108 16.01 -11.35 15.20
N PRO A 109 15.86 -10.36 14.29
CA PRO A 109 15.21 -9.10 14.62
C PRO A 109 13.69 -9.26 14.75
N ARG A 110 13.08 -8.35 15.52
CA ARG A 110 11.63 -8.20 15.58
C ARG A 110 11.10 -7.69 14.25
N VAL A 111 10.06 -8.34 13.73
CA VAL A 111 9.35 -7.92 12.52
C VAL A 111 7.92 -7.57 12.87
N MET A 112 7.51 -6.37 12.49
CA MET A 112 6.18 -5.83 12.76
C MET A 112 5.35 -5.79 11.48
N GLU A 113 4.04 -5.76 11.66
CA GLU A 113 3.07 -5.51 10.59
C GLU A 113 3.37 -4.19 9.84
N SER A 114 3.16 -4.19 8.52
CA SER A 114 3.39 -3.02 7.66
C SER A 114 2.37 -1.92 7.87
N ASN A 115 2.71 -0.68 7.48
CA ASN A 115 1.82 0.47 7.58
C ASN A 115 0.51 0.25 6.80
N ASP A 116 0.57 -0.34 5.61
CA ASP A 116 -0.63 -0.55 4.81
C ASP A 116 -1.53 -1.66 5.37
N ALA A 117 -0.98 -2.64 6.07
CA ALA A 117 -1.74 -3.67 6.79
C ALA A 117 -2.49 -3.07 7.98
N LEU A 118 -1.79 -2.30 8.81
CA LEU A 118 -2.37 -1.61 9.96
C LEU A 118 -3.44 -0.59 9.52
N ARG A 119 -3.16 0.21 8.49
CA ARG A 119 -4.09 1.23 7.97
C ARG A 119 -5.43 0.65 7.58
N GLU A 120 -5.44 -0.49 6.91
CA GLU A 120 -6.70 -1.16 6.55
C GLU A 120 -7.45 -1.69 7.76
N ARG A 121 -6.76 -2.23 8.76
CA ARG A 121 -7.43 -2.66 9.99
C ARG A 121 -8.08 -1.47 10.69
N VAL A 122 -7.40 -0.31 10.73
CA VAL A 122 -7.97 0.94 11.25
C VAL A 122 -9.22 1.36 10.47
N GLN A 123 -9.20 1.29 9.14
CA GLN A 123 -10.39 1.57 8.31
C GLN A 123 -11.55 0.60 8.63
N LEU A 124 -11.23 -0.67 8.82
CA LEU A 124 -12.21 -1.73 9.07
C LEU A 124 -12.77 -1.70 10.50
N VAL A 125 -12.21 -0.95 11.45
CA VAL A 125 -12.64 -0.99 12.87
C VAL A 125 -14.15 -0.80 13.03
N TYR A 126 -14.74 0.14 12.29
CA TYR A 126 -16.16 0.44 12.42
C TYR A 126 -17.06 -0.74 12.01
N GLU A 127 -16.56 -1.64 11.16
CA GLU A 127 -17.25 -2.88 10.79
C GLU A 127 -17.30 -3.89 11.96
N GLY A 128 -16.43 -3.74 12.96
CA GLY A 128 -16.37 -4.59 14.16
C GLY A 128 -17.21 -4.09 15.34
N LEU A 129 -17.77 -2.87 15.30
CA LEU A 129 -18.60 -2.32 16.39
C LEU A 129 -20.01 -2.92 16.46
N THR A 130 -20.34 -3.75 15.48
CA THR A 130 -21.62 -4.44 15.34
C THR A 130 -21.73 -5.67 16.23
N THR A 131 -22.94 -5.92 16.73
CA THR A 131 -23.28 -7.11 17.52
C THR A 131 -23.90 -8.24 16.69
N ALA A 132 -24.21 -7.98 15.41
CA ALA A 132 -24.95 -8.91 14.55
C ALA A 132 -24.07 -9.69 13.56
N GLY A 133 -22.75 -9.57 13.65
CA GLY A 133 -21.79 -10.34 12.84
C GLY A 133 -21.94 -10.24 11.30
N PRO A 134 -21.99 -9.03 10.71
CA PRO A 134 -21.89 -8.90 9.26
C PRO A 134 -20.54 -9.42 8.77
N ARG A 135 -20.46 -9.72 7.47
CA ARG A 135 -19.27 -10.29 6.82
C ARG A 135 -17.98 -9.55 7.14
N ASN A 136 -18.02 -8.22 7.14
CA ASN A 136 -16.85 -7.38 7.36
C ASN A 136 -16.34 -7.42 8.80
N SER A 137 -17.22 -7.68 9.77
CA SER A 137 -16.84 -7.90 11.17
C SER A 137 -15.92 -9.11 11.26
N TYR A 138 -16.34 -10.26 10.71
CA TYR A 138 -15.51 -11.46 10.65
C TYR A 138 -14.17 -11.24 9.95
N ILE A 139 -14.15 -10.48 8.85
CA ILE A 139 -12.92 -10.13 8.13
C ILE A 139 -11.97 -9.32 9.03
N LEU A 140 -12.47 -8.28 9.70
CA LEU A 140 -11.69 -7.48 10.64
C LEU A 140 -11.15 -8.35 11.78
N HIS A 141 -12.01 -9.12 12.44
CA HIS A 141 -11.61 -9.92 13.59
C HIS A 141 -10.61 -11.02 13.20
N ALA A 142 -10.76 -11.65 12.03
CA ALA A 142 -9.77 -12.59 11.51
C ALA A 142 -8.40 -11.92 11.31
N ARG A 143 -8.37 -10.70 10.75
CA ARG A 143 -7.14 -9.93 10.56
C ARG A 143 -6.54 -9.38 11.86
N ASN A 144 -7.36 -9.18 12.89
CA ASN A 144 -6.89 -8.78 14.21
C ASN A 144 -6.28 -9.95 15.00
N ALA A 145 -6.63 -11.19 14.67
CA ALA A 145 -6.18 -12.37 15.40
C ALA A 145 -4.66 -12.60 15.32
N SER A 146 -4.03 -12.26 14.18
CA SER A 146 -2.59 -12.45 13.97
C SER A 146 -2.06 -11.58 12.83
N ALA A 147 -0.82 -11.09 12.97
CA ALA A 147 -0.11 -10.37 11.89
C ALA A 147 0.15 -11.26 10.66
N LEU A 148 0.11 -12.59 10.83
CA LEU A 148 0.31 -13.56 9.75
C LEU A 148 -0.91 -13.71 8.85
N VAL A 149 -2.05 -13.11 9.19
CA VAL A 149 -3.22 -13.04 8.31
C VAL A 149 -3.05 -11.87 7.35
N ALA A 150 -2.65 -12.15 6.11
CA ALA A 150 -2.53 -11.11 5.08
C ALA A 150 -3.90 -10.56 4.67
N ASP A 151 -4.86 -11.47 4.47
CA ASP A 151 -6.22 -11.13 4.10
C ASP A 151 -7.19 -12.22 4.58
N ALA A 152 -8.47 -11.86 4.67
CA ALA A 152 -9.52 -12.80 5.03
C ALA A 152 -10.83 -12.48 4.32
N THR A 153 -11.63 -13.50 4.03
CA THR A 153 -13.02 -13.35 3.57
C THR A 153 -13.95 -14.11 4.49
N ALA A 154 -15.21 -13.68 4.55
CA ALA A 154 -16.26 -14.34 5.32
C ALA A 154 -17.50 -14.53 4.45
N GLU A 155 -17.90 -15.79 4.28
CA GLU A 155 -19.07 -16.17 3.52
C GLU A 155 -20.01 -17.06 4.33
N SER A 156 -21.31 -16.98 4.05
CA SER A 156 -22.33 -17.79 4.71
C SER A 156 -23.04 -18.65 3.67
N PRO A 157 -22.63 -19.92 3.50
CA PRO A 157 -23.23 -20.82 2.51
C PRO A 157 -24.62 -21.31 2.92
N SER A 158 -24.91 -21.33 4.23
CA SER A 158 -26.21 -21.68 4.79
C SER A 158 -26.52 -20.82 6.03
N PRO A 159 -27.79 -20.68 6.43
CA PRO A 159 -28.14 -19.88 7.61
C PRO A 159 -27.36 -20.30 8.86
N ALA A 160 -26.81 -19.32 9.57
CA ALA A 160 -26.01 -19.51 10.78
C ALA A 160 -24.79 -20.43 10.56
N GLU A 161 -24.24 -20.46 9.34
CA GLU A 161 -22.93 -21.03 9.02
C GLU A 161 -22.04 -19.93 8.48
N VAL A 162 -20.87 -19.74 9.09
CA VAL A 162 -19.90 -18.73 8.72
C VAL A 162 -18.59 -19.42 8.37
N VAL A 163 -18.16 -19.27 7.13
CA VAL A 163 -16.90 -19.79 6.61
C VAL A 163 -15.94 -18.62 6.43
N VAL A 164 -14.92 -18.56 7.28
CA VAL A 164 -13.83 -17.60 7.19
C VAL A 164 -12.66 -18.25 6.46
N THR A 165 -12.26 -17.66 5.34
CA THR A 165 -11.08 -18.08 4.59
C THR A 165 -9.91 -17.16 4.91
N VAL A 166 -8.78 -17.75 5.29
CA VAL A 166 -7.56 -17.05 5.75
C VAL A 166 -6.46 -17.19 4.71
N LEU A 167 -5.90 -16.05 4.30
CA LEU A 167 -4.70 -15.99 3.47
C LEU A 167 -3.47 -15.71 4.34
N HIS A 168 -2.47 -16.58 4.26
CA HIS A 168 -1.23 -16.44 5.01
C HIS A 168 -0.33 -15.34 4.43
N LEU A 169 0.34 -14.58 5.29
CA LEU A 169 1.24 -13.49 4.89
C LEU A 169 2.54 -13.98 4.26
N GLN A 170 3.07 -15.10 4.72
CA GLN A 170 4.31 -15.71 4.23
C GLN A 170 4.03 -16.83 3.22
N GLY A 171 5.08 -17.42 2.63
CA GLY A 171 4.96 -18.54 1.69
C GLY A 171 4.17 -18.19 0.43
N ASN A 172 3.46 -19.17 -0.15
CA ASN A 172 2.57 -18.96 -1.30
C ASN A 172 1.15 -18.49 -0.91
N GLY A 173 0.85 -18.39 0.40
CA GLY A 173 -0.41 -17.87 0.93
C GLY A 173 -1.28 -18.92 1.59
N VAL A 174 -0.89 -20.20 1.51
CA VAL A 174 -1.56 -21.28 2.26
C VAL A 174 -1.34 -21.08 3.76
N ALA A 175 -2.43 -21.09 4.52
CA ALA A 175 -2.42 -20.99 5.97
C ALA A 175 -2.38 -22.38 6.60
N GLU A 176 -1.33 -22.65 7.37
CA GLU A 176 -1.19 -23.91 8.10
C GLU A 176 -2.10 -23.93 9.35
N GLN A 177 -2.36 -25.15 9.85
CA GLN A 177 -3.27 -25.38 10.98
C GLN A 177 -2.98 -24.50 12.21
N PRO A 178 -1.72 -24.24 12.62
CA PRO A 178 -1.46 -23.37 13.76
C PRO A 178 -2.03 -21.95 13.61
N LEU A 179 -1.99 -21.36 12.41
CA LEU A 179 -2.59 -20.05 12.17
C LEU A 179 -4.12 -20.15 12.18
N LEU A 180 -4.68 -21.18 11.56
CA LEU A 180 -6.13 -21.40 11.53
C LEU A 180 -6.69 -21.58 12.94
N ASP A 181 -5.97 -22.28 13.82
CA ASP A 181 -6.35 -22.48 15.23
C ASP A 181 -6.33 -21.16 16.02
N VAL A 182 -5.33 -20.30 15.79
CA VAL A 182 -5.26 -18.96 16.40
C VAL A 182 -6.47 -18.12 15.97
N VAL A 183 -6.78 -18.11 14.68
CA VAL A 183 -7.91 -17.36 14.12
C VAL A 183 -9.24 -17.93 14.64
N MET A 184 -9.41 -19.25 14.63
CA MET A 184 -10.59 -19.93 15.13
C MET A 184 -10.82 -19.63 16.61
N LYS A 185 -9.76 -19.70 17.43
CA LYS A 185 -9.84 -19.37 18.86
C LYS A 185 -10.25 -17.93 19.08
N TYR A 186 -9.65 -16.98 18.36
CA TYR A 186 -9.97 -15.57 18.47
C TYR A 186 -11.42 -15.27 18.06
N LEU A 187 -11.86 -15.82 16.93
CA LEU A 187 -13.22 -15.64 16.42
C LEU A 187 -14.28 -16.42 17.19
N SER A 188 -13.91 -17.37 18.04
CA SER A 188 -14.87 -18.14 18.84
C SER A 188 -15.29 -17.43 20.13
N ASP A 189 -14.66 -16.29 20.45
CA ASP A 189 -15.00 -15.46 21.60
C ASP A 189 -16.47 -15.01 21.56
N ASP A 190 -17.16 -15.12 22.70
CA ASP A 190 -18.59 -14.82 22.82
C ASP A 190 -18.91 -13.33 22.61
N ASP A 191 -17.93 -12.43 22.81
CA ASP A 191 -18.07 -11.00 22.52
C ASP A 191 -17.81 -10.65 21.04
N ILE A 192 -17.33 -11.61 20.25
CA ILE A 192 -17.02 -11.42 18.82
C ILE A 192 -18.05 -12.14 17.93
N ARG A 193 -18.35 -13.39 18.24
CA ARG A 193 -19.21 -14.24 17.42
C ARG A 193 -20.66 -14.15 17.89
N PRO A 194 -21.61 -13.82 17.00
CA PRO A 194 -23.02 -14.00 17.30
C PRO A 194 -23.32 -15.43 17.73
N VAL A 195 -24.09 -15.56 18.81
CA VAL A 195 -24.36 -16.83 19.52
C VAL A 195 -24.85 -17.95 18.59
N GLY A 196 -25.62 -17.60 17.56
CA GLY A 196 -26.20 -18.57 16.63
C GLY A 196 -25.23 -19.15 15.59
N ASP A 197 -24.08 -18.52 15.37
CA ASP A 197 -23.26 -18.80 14.19
C ASP A 197 -22.30 -19.99 14.39
N ARG A 198 -22.36 -20.94 13.46
CA ARG A 198 -21.41 -22.05 13.35
C ARG A 198 -20.21 -21.61 12.54
N LEU A 199 -19.09 -21.43 13.21
CA LEU A 199 -17.87 -20.92 12.61
C LEU A 199 -16.99 -22.05 12.06
N THR A 200 -16.56 -21.90 10.81
CA THR A 200 -15.50 -22.70 10.18
C THR A 200 -14.41 -21.75 9.71
N VAL A 201 -13.16 -22.04 10.08
CA VAL A 201 -11.98 -21.31 9.58
C VAL A 201 -11.18 -22.24 8.69
N ARG A 202 -10.82 -21.78 7.48
CA ARG A 202 -10.05 -22.58 6.51
C ARG A 202 -8.98 -21.77 5.81
N SER A 203 -7.97 -22.44 5.28
CA SER A 203 -6.98 -21.81 4.41
C SER A 203 -7.59 -21.37 3.08
N ALA A 204 -7.01 -20.32 2.50
CA ALA A 204 -7.19 -19.96 1.10
C ALA A 204 -6.70 -21.08 0.18
N GLU A 205 -7.39 -21.25 -0.95
CA GLU A 205 -6.90 -22.00 -2.09
C GLU A 205 -5.99 -21.09 -2.93
N VAL A 206 -4.75 -21.52 -3.18
CA VAL A 206 -3.79 -20.72 -3.93
C VAL A 206 -3.75 -21.17 -5.39
N ILE A 207 -4.05 -20.23 -6.29
CA ILE A 207 -3.90 -20.41 -7.74
C ILE A 207 -2.51 -19.92 -8.12
N GLU A 208 -1.58 -20.85 -8.31
CA GLU A 208 -0.24 -20.53 -8.76
C GLU A 208 -0.22 -20.23 -10.27
N TYR A 209 0.48 -19.17 -10.66
CA TYR A 209 0.56 -18.74 -12.06
C TYR A 209 1.93 -18.18 -12.42
N ARG A 210 2.22 -18.14 -13.73
CA ARG A 210 3.45 -17.58 -14.31
C ARG A 210 3.09 -16.56 -15.38
N ILE A 211 3.82 -15.44 -15.41
CA ILE A 211 3.69 -14.43 -16.47
C ILE A 211 4.84 -14.59 -17.46
N ASP A 212 4.55 -14.94 -18.71
CA ASP A 212 5.55 -14.92 -19.78
C ASP A 212 5.18 -13.83 -20.78
N ALA A 213 5.96 -12.76 -20.82
CA ALA A 213 5.70 -11.57 -21.62
C ALA A 213 6.75 -11.37 -22.72
N VAL A 214 6.30 -10.96 -23.89
CA VAL A 214 7.12 -10.57 -25.03
C VAL A 214 6.87 -9.11 -25.35
N LEU A 215 7.90 -8.28 -25.21
CA LEU A 215 7.84 -6.84 -25.45
C LEU A 215 8.31 -6.52 -26.86
N HIS A 216 7.46 -5.86 -27.64
CA HIS A 216 7.82 -5.29 -28.93
C HIS A 216 8.14 -3.82 -28.71
N MET A 217 9.43 -3.49 -28.89
CA MET A 217 9.92 -2.13 -28.70
C MET A 217 9.50 -1.23 -29.86
N ALA A 218 9.27 0.05 -29.59
CA ALA A 218 8.93 1.03 -30.61
C ALA A 218 10.12 1.39 -31.53
N GLY A 219 11.35 1.19 -31.04
CA GLY A 219 12.58 1.46 -31.76
C GLY A 219 13.56 0.29 -31.75
N THR A 220 14.64 0.41 -32.53
CA THR A 220 15.72 -0.59 -32.64
C THR A 220 17.04 -0.13 -32.01
N GLY A 221 16.98 0.92 -31.17
CA GLY A 221 18.15 1.52 -30.54
C GLY A 221 18.69 0.74 -29.33
N SER A 222 19.87 1.16 -28.86
CA SER A 222 20.56 0.58 -27.71
C SER A 222 19.84 0.78 -26.38
N GLU A 223 18.88 1.71 -26.32
CA GLU A 223 18.03 1.97 -25.16
C GLU A 223 17.08 0.81 -24.82
N ASN A 224 16.84 -0.12 -25.74
CA ASN A 224 15.92 -1.25 -25.56
C ASN A 224 16.31 -2.17 -24.39
N GLU A 225 17.60 -2.33 -24.12
CA GLU A 225 18.08 -3.12 -22.98
C GLU A 225 17.70 -2.46 -21.64
N ALA A 226 17.82 -1.13 -21.56
CA ALA A 226 17.41 -0.38 -20.38
C ALA A 226 15.89 -0.40 -20.18
N ILE A 227 15.12 -0.32 -21.28
CA ILE A 227 13.65 -0.43 -21.24
C ILE A 227 13.22 -1.82 -20.75
N LEU A 228 13.85 -2.89 -21.26
CA LEU A 228 13.56 -4.25 -20.83
C LEU A 228 13.83 -4.43 -19.33
N ALA A 229 14.99 -3.96 -18.84
CA ALA A 229 15.34 -4.01 -17.42
C ALA A 229 14.35 -3.21 -16.54
N ALA A 230 13.92 -2.03 -17.01
CA ALA A 230 12.91 -1.23 -16.30
C ALA A 230 11.55 -1.93 -16.24
N ALA A 231 11.12 -2.59 -17.32
CA ALA A 231 9.89 -3.36 -17.37
C ALA A 231 9.94 -4.58 -16.44
N GLU A 232 11.07 -5.29 -16.41
CA GLU A 232 11.31 -6.40 -15.47
C GLU A 232 11.23 -5.94 -14.00
N GLN A 233 11.87 -4.82 -13.66
CA GLN A 233 11.82 -4.26 -12.31
C GLN A 233 10.40 -3.86 -11.89
N ARG A 234 9.64 -3.23 -12.79
CA ARG A 234 8.24 -2.87 -12.53
C ARG A 234 7.37 -4.10 -12.32
N LEU A 235 7.52 -5.12 -13.17
CA LEU A 235 6.77 -6.37 -13.01
C LEU A 235 7.16 -7.09 -11.72
N ALA A 236 8.45 -7.13 -11.38
CA ALA A 236 8.97 -7.70 -10.13
C ALA A 236 8.37 -7.02 -8.90
N ALA A 237 8.29 -5.69 -8.91
CA ALA A 237 7.70 -4.92 -7.82
C ALA A 237 6.16 -5.10 -7.72
N TRP A 238 5.50 -5.38 -8.84
CA TRP A 238 4.04 -5.55 -8.91
C TRP A 238 3.57 -6.98 -8.59
N VAL A 239 4.40 -8.01 -8.78
CA VAL A 239 4.02 -9.40 -8.45
C VAL A 239 4.10 -9.66 -6.95
N ASN A 240 2.99 -10.15 -6.37
CA ASN A 240 2.86 -10.50 -4.96
C ASN A 240 3.19 -9.42 -3.87
N PRO A 241 3.21 -8.08 -4.11
CA PRO A 241 3.58 -7.12 -3.06
C PRO A 241 2.56 -7.12 -1.91
N ARG A 242 1.29 -7.35 -2.23
CA ARG A 242 0.21 -7.56 -1.27
C ARG A 242 -0.88 -8.44 -1.87
N ARG A 243 -0.94 -9.67 -1.40
CA ARG A 243 -1.88 -10.69 -1.90
C ARG A 243 -3.24 -10.51 -1.23
N ARG A 244 -4.30 -10.72 -1.99
CA ARG A 244 -5.68 -10.59 -1.54
C ARG A 244 -6.53 -11.72 -2.10
N LEU A 245 -7.59 -12.04 -1.37
CA LEU A 245 -8.58 -13.02 -1.78
C LEU A 245 -9.53 -12.42 -2.83
N GLY A 246 -9.89 -13.22 -3.84
CA GLY A 246 -10.87 -12.82 -4.86
C GLY A 246 -10.44 -11.67 -5.77
N VAL A 247 -9.15 -11.30 -5.80
CA VAL A 247 -8.63 -10.27 -6.70
C VAL A 247 -8.22 -10.90 -8.03
N GLU A 248 -8.82 -10.40 -9.11
CA GLU A 248 -8.53 -10.81 -10.47
C GLU A 248 -7.11 -10.41 -10.89
N VAL A 249 -6.46 -11.25 -11.70
CA VAL A 249 -5.22 -10.93 -12.42
C VAL A 249 -5.57 -10.82 -13.90
N PRO A 250 -6.08 -9.66 -14.36
CA PRO A 250 -6.44 -9.47 -15.75
C PRO A 250 -5.21 -9.14 -16.60
N ARG A 251 -5.27 -9.46 -17.89
CA ARG A 251 -4.27 -9.09 -18.89
C ARG A 251 -3.95 -7.60 -18.83
N SER A 252 -4.98 -6.76 -18.71
CA SER A 252 -4.84 -5.30 -18.67
C SER A 252 -3.96 -4.80 -17.52
N ALA A 253 -3.95 -5.48 -16.38
CA ALA A 253 -3.10 -5.11 -15.25
C ALA A 253 -1.61 -5.39 -15.57
N ILE A 254 -1.33 -6.51 -16.25
CA ILE A 254 0.02 -6.86 -16.70
C ILE A 254 0.49 -5.89 -17.79
N ASP A 255 -0.38 -5.62 -18.76
CA ASP A 255 -0.11 -4.63 -19.81
C ASP A 255 0.22 -3.26 -19.18
N ALA A 256 -0.54 -2.81 -18.17
CA ALA A 256 -0.28 -1.55 -17.47
C ALA A 256 1.10 -1.48 -16.77
N GLN A 257 1.66 -2.62 -16.34
CA GLN A 257 3.01 -2.64 -15.75
C GLN A 257 4.10 -2.60 -16.81
N LEU A 258 3.89 -3.29 -17.92
CA LEU A 258 4.90 -3.53 -18.96
C LEU A 258 4.88 -2.49 -20.09
N HIS A 259 3.75 -1.80 -20.31
CA HIS A 259 3.60 -0.80 -21.35
C HIS A 259 4.18 0.56 -20.90
N ILE A 260 5.50 0.61 -20.77
CA ILE A 260 6.26 1.83 -20.44
C ILE A 260 6.69 2.57 -21.71
N SER A 261 7.23 3.78 -21.53
CA SER A 261 7.76 4.56 -22.66
C SER A 261 8.84 3.76 -23.41
N GLY A 262 8.68 3.66 -24.73
CA GLY A 262 9.54 2.85 -25.61
C GLY A 262 9.03 1.43 -25.91
N VAL A 263 8.02 0.93 -25.21
CA VAL A 263 7.31 -0.32 -25.55
C VAL A 263 6.12 0.00 -26.44
N GLY A 264 6.05 -0.60 -27.63
CA GLY A 264 4.93 -0.42 -28.57
C GLY A 264 3.81 -1.43 -28.37
N ARG A 265 4.15 -2.69 -28.03
CA ARG A 265 3.16 -3.75 -27.78
C ARG A 265 3.67 -4.77 -26.76
N VAL A 266 2.75 -5.24 -25.92
CA VAL A 266 2.97 -6.36 -25.00
C VAL A 266 2.19 -7.57 -25.49
N ASP A 267 2.89 -8.66 -25.76
CA ASP A 267 2.29 -9.95 -26.10
C ASP A 267 2.43 -10.92 -24.92
N LEU A 268 1.30 -11.50 -24.51
CA LEU A 268 1.19 -12.47 -23.41
C LEU A 268 0.66 -13.80 -23.99
N PRO A 269 1.53 -14.65 -24.56
CA PRO A 269 1.12 -15.89 -25.21
C PRO A 269 0.37 -16.80 -24.25
N ASN A 270 -0.79 -17.31 -24.68
CA ASN A 270 -1.66 -18.22 -23.93
C ASN A 270 -2.17 -17.67 -22.57
N TRP A 271 -2.06 -16.36 -22.34
CA TRP A 271 -2.58 -15.76 -21.11
C TRP A 271 -4.11 -15.80 -21.09
N GLN A 272 -4.66 -16.19 -19.94
CA GLN A 272 -6.07 -16.11 -19.63
C GLN A 272 -6.22 -15.41 -18.30
N ASP A 273 -7.19 -14.50 -18.21
CA ASP A 273 -7.45 -13.75 -16.97
C ASP A 273 -7.77 -14.71 -15.83
N ILE A 274 -7.02 -14.58 -14.74
CA ILE A 274 -7.21 -15.41 -13.55
C ILE A 274 -8.26 -14.73 -12.70
N LYS A 275 -9.37 -15.43 -12.44
CA LYS A 275 -10.51 -14.92 -11.67
C LYS A 275 -10.70 -15.74 -10.39
N PRO A 276 -9.90 -15.49 -9.32
CA PRO A 276 -10.06 -16.20 -8.07
C PRO A 276 -11.46 -16.00 -7.50
N THR A 277 -12.05 -17.06 -6.94
CA THR A 277 -13.23 -16.92 -6.10
C THR A 277 -12.87 -16.19 -4.80
N LYS A 278 -13.87 -15.85 -3.98
CA LYS A 278 -13.64 -15.27 -2.64
C LYS A 278 -12.84 -16.18 -1.69
N TYR A 279 -12.68 -17.45 -2.03
CA TYR A 279 -11.90 -18.42 -1.25
C TYR A 279 -10.50 -18.66 -1.82
N GLN A 280 -10.20 -18.04 -2.96
CA GLN A 280 -8.97 -18.25 -3.70
C GLN A 280 -8.15 -16.96 -3.73
N ALA A 281 -6.82 -17.13 -3.77
CA ALA A 281 -5.87 -16.06 -4.05
C ALA A 281 -4.93 -16.50 -5.16
N ALA A 282 -4.55 -15.57 -6.03
CA ALA A 282 -3.54 -15.83 -7.05
C ALA A 282 -2.13 -15.62 -6.47
N TYR A 283 -1.18 -16.47 -6.85
CA TYR A 283 0.22 -16.36 -6.46
C TYR A 283 1.14 -16.52 -7.67
N CYS A 284 1.94 -15.49 -7.95
CA CYS A 284 2.90 -15.53 -9.04
C CYS A 284 4.12 -16.35 -8.61
N VAL A 285 4.37 -17.50 -9.24
CA VAL A 285 5.55 -18.34 -8.97
C VAL A 285 6.79 -17.89 -9.74
N GLY A 286 6.61 -17.00 -10.72
CA GLY A 286 7.70 -16.41 -11.48
C GLY A 286 7.20 -15.72 -12.73
N PHE A 287 8.11 -15.01 -13.40
CA PHE A 287 7.82 -14.37 -14.66
C PHE A 287 9.03 -14.43 -15.60
N THR A 288 8.77 -14.18 -16.88
CA THR A 288 9.78 -13.92 -17.91
C THR A 288 9.37 -12.68 -18.66
N VAL A 289 10.31 -11.77 -18.91
CA VAL A 289 10.13 -10.69 -19.88
C VAL A 289 11.21 -10.88 -20.94
N LYS A 290 10.81 -10.91 -22.22
CA LYS A 290 11.74 -11.04 -23.34
C LYS A 290 11.44 -9.97 -24.37
N GLN A 291 12.47 -9.51 -25.06
CA GLN A 291 12.28 -8.71 -26.25
C GLN A 291 11.78 -9.60 -27.40
N GLY A 292 10.73 -9.16 -28.08
CA GLY A 292 10.26 -9.75 -29.33
C GLY A 292 11.27 -9.54 -30.47
N GLY A 293 11.16 -10.34 -31.52
CA GLY A 293 11.93 -10.09 -32.75
C GLY A 293 11.62 -8.71 -33.31
N ALA A 294 12.57 -8.12 -34.05
CA ALA A 294 12.32 -6.90 -34.80
C ALA A 294 11.10 -7.11 -35.73
N PRO A 295 10.25 -6.07 -35.93
CA PRO A 295 9.10 -6.15 -36.81
C PRO A 295 9.45 -6.56 -38.24
#